data_AF-A0A175JE01-F1
#
_entry.id   AF-A0A175JE01-F1
#
_cell.length_a   1.000
_cell.length_b   1.000
_cell.length_c   1.000
_cell.angle_alpha   90.00
_cell.angle_beta   90.00
_cell.angle_gamma   90.00
#
_symmetry.space_group_name_H-M   'P 1'
#
loop_
_entity.id
_entity.type
_entity.pdbx_description
1 polymer ?
#
loop_
_entity_poly.entity_id
_entity_poly.type
_entity_poly.pdbx_seq_one_letter_code
_entity_poly.pdbx_strand_id
1 'polypeptide(L)'
;MGTKVSSIFFCLFDNTNGPMVVYQDPEKAIEAEVFSSISDFVIPKEGFCNRLVKITSERKTYVGYPTMIKHGKYGRNALLFNLCFVFDEGTTDGAISCYEAIIKQINKELRILEINEDYIIKEEKRKGLGEIIKYLRNCLNTYGFCNVEFGNNIQMRVRLAIDPSNPIEEIRIDEVPVKVNELGAGEEDIGINEILPYINGERTGREIIEASHSCYEIVSEGLKQLV
;
A
#
# COMPACT_ATOMS: atom_id res chain seq x y z
N MET A 1 7.16 1.75 17.43
CA MET A 1 7.54 0.69 16.46
C MET A 1 6.40 0.61 15.46
N GLY A 2 6.59 1.08 14.22
CA GLY A 2 5.53 1.08 13.21
C GLY A 2 5.10 -0.34 12.84
N THR A 3 3.83 -0.50 12.53
CA THR A 3 3.25 -1.75 12.04
C THR A 3 3.90 -2.18 10.73
N LYS A 4 4.34 -3.43 10.67
CA LYS A 4 4.99 -4.02 9.50
C LYS A 4 4.08 -5.07 8.87
N VAL A 5 4.09 -5.08 7.54
CA VAL A 5 3.49 -6.14 6.74
C VAL A 5 4.40 -7.38 6.81
N SER A 6 3.88 -8.45 7.41
CA SER A 6 4.59 -9.73 7.57
C SER A 6 4.80 -10.39 6.22
N SER A 7 3.72 -10.54 5.44
CA SER A 7 3.77 -11.07 4.07
C SER A 7 2.71 -10.47 3.17
N ILE A 8 2.93 -10.52 1.86
CA ILE A 8 1.95 -10.17 0.84
C ILE A 8 1.87 -11.36 -0.12
N PHE A 9 0.65 -11.75 -0.51
CA PHE A 9 0.46 -12.80 -1.49
C PHE A 9 -0.66 -12.46 -2.47
N PHE A 10 -0.52 -12.97 -3.70
CA PHE A 10 -1.50 -12.91 -4.74
C PHE A 10 -2.05 -14.30 -5.02
N CYS A 11 -3.38 -14.43 -4.98
CA CYS A 11 -4.09 -15.66 -5.26
C CYS A 11 -5.15 -15.47 -6.34
N LEU A 12 -5.45 -16.55 -7.06
CA LEU A 12 -6.50 -16.58 -8.08
C LEU A 12 -7.28 -17.89 -8.01
N PHE A 13 -8.48 -17.86 -8.58
CA PHE A 13 -9.28 -19.05 -8.78
C PHE A 13 -8.89 -19.70 -10.12
N ASP A 14 -8.19 -20.83 -10.07
CA ASP A 14 -7.90 -21.63 -11.24
C ASP A 14 -9.09 -22.52 -11.60
N ASN A 15 -9.35 -22.68 -12.90
CA ASN A 15 -10.53 -23.43 -13.35
C ASN A 15 -10.44 -24.93 -13.05
N THR A 16 -9.22 -25.47 -12.95
CA THR A 16 -8.93 -26.89 -12.74
C THR A 16 -8.61 -27.19 -11.28
N ASN A 17 -7.72 -26.38 -10.69
CA ASN A 17 -7.16 -26.61 -9.35
C ASN A 17 -7.92 -25.87 -8.24
N GLY A 18 -8.82 -24.94 -8.60
CA GLY A 18 -9.55 -24.12 -7.65
C GLY A 18 -8.70 -22.95 -7.11
N PRO A 19 -8.99 -22.45 -5.89
CA PRO A 19 -8.22 -21.37 -5.27
C PRO A 19 -6.74 -21.75 -5.14
N MET A 20 -5.84 -20.87 -5.58
CA MET A 20 -4.40 -21.09 -5.43
C MET A 20 -3.63 -19.80 -5.19
N VAL A 21 -2.58 -19.87 -4.37
CA VAL A 21 -1.56 -18.82 -4.26
C VAL A 21 -0.61 -18.93 -5.45
N VAL A 22 -0.41 -17.83 -6.16
CA VAL A 22 0.46 -17.79 -7.35
C VAL A 22 1.79 -17.10 -7.04
N TYR A 23 1.74 -16.00 -6.29
CA TYR A 23 2.93 -15.27 -5.84
C TYR A 23 2.80 -14.95 -4.36
N GLN A 24 3.91 -14.98 -3.66
CA GLN A 24 3.99 -14.60 -2.25
C GLN A 24 5.39 -14.09 -1.93
N ASP A 25 5.45 -13.06 -1.07
CA ASP A 25 6.68 -12.59 -0.45
C ASP A 25 6.47 -12.45 1.07
N PRO A 26 7.34 -13.04 1.91
CA PRO A 26 8.43 -13.96 1.55
C PRO A 26 7.94 -15.25 0.86
N GLU A 27 8.85 -15.93 0.14
CA GLU A 27 8.53 -17.24 -0.44
C GLU A 27 8.10 -18.22 0.65
N LYS A 28 7.06 -19.02 0.36
CA LYS A 28 6.46 -19.99 1.30
C LYS A 28 5.94 -19.39 2.61
N ALA A 29 5.65 -18.09 2.64
CA ALA A 29 5.04 -17.45 3.81
C ALA A 29 3.66 -18.03 4.17
N ILE A 30 2.89 -18.47 3.17
CA ILE A 30 1.60 -19.13 3.31
C ILE A 30 1.73 -20.58 2.85
N GLU A 31 1.58 -21.52 3.78
CA GLU A 31 1.54 -22.95 3.51
C GLU A 31 0.19 -23.37 2.92
N ALA A 32 0.16 -24.49 2.20
CA ALA A 32 -1.06 -24.96 1.52
C ALA A 32 -2.21 -25.27 2.50
N GLU A 33 -1.90 -25.82 3.67
CA GLU A 33 -2.89 -26.12 4.71
C GLU A 33 -3.52 -24.84 5.27
N VAL A 34 -2.69 -23.84 5.55
CA VAL A 34 -3.14 -22.51 6.01
C VAL A 34 -3.96 -21.83 4.94
N PHE A 35 -3.52 -21.86 3.68
CA PHE A 35 -4.28 -21.28 2.58
C PHE A 35 -5.63 -21.97 2.40
N SER A 36 -5.69 -23.29 2.51
CA SER A 36 -6.93 -24.05 2.42
C SER A 36 -7.96 -23.58 3.46
N SER A 37 -7.53 -23.34 4.71
CA SER A 37 -8.43 -22.89 5.79
C SER A 37 -8.98 -21.48 5.60
N ILE A 38 -8.25 -20.60 4.91
CA ILE A 38 -8.68 -19.20 4.64
C ILE A 38 -9.23 -18.99 3.22
N SER A 39 -9.12 -19.98 2.33
CA SER A 39 -9.38 -19.85 0.89
C SER A 39 -10.77 -19.31 0.55
N ASP A 40 -11.80 -19.75 1.28
CA ASP A 40 -13.19 -19.31 1.13
C ASP A 40 -13.40 -17.82 1.48
N PHE A 41 -12.47 -17.22 2.24
CA PHE A 41 -12.52 -15.81 2.63
C PHE A 41 -11.69 -14.94 1.68
N VAL A 42 -10.52 -15.43 1.25
CA VAL A 42 -9.63 -14.69 0.36
C VAL A 42 -10.06 -14.79 -1.11
N ILE A 43 -10.78 -15.84 -1.51
CA ILE A 43 -11.44 -15.97 -2.81
C ILE A 43 -12.90 -16.37 -2.58
N PRO A 44 -13.74 -15.44 -2.08
CA PRO A 44 -15.11 -15.76 -1.71
C PRO A 44 -16.02 -15.86 -2.94
N LYS A 45 -17.23 -16.35 -2.70
CA LYS A 45 -18.32 -16.36 -3.69
C LYS A 45 -18.73 -14.93 -4.06
N GLU A 46 -19.39 -14.81 -5.22
CA GLU A 46 -19.71 -13.54 -5.88
C GLU A 46 -20.29 -12.43 -4.97
N GLY A 47 -21.13 -12.80 -3.99
CA GLY A 47 -21.80 -11.86 -3.08
C GLY A 47 -20.88 -11.09 -2.13
N PHE A 48 -19.63 -11.56 -1.94
CA PHE A 48 -18.64 -10.94 -1.07
C PHE A 48 -17.44 -10.37 -1.82
N CYS A 49 -17.42 -10.46 -3.15
CA CYS A 49 -16.39 -9.82 -3.97
C CYS A 49 -16.57 -8.30 -4.03
N ASN A 50 -15.48 -7.59 -4.33
CA ASN A 50 -15.36 -6.14 -4.41
C ASN A 50 -15.65 -5.43 -3.07
N ARG A 51 -15.37 -6.12 -1.96
CA ARG A 51 -15.40 -5.58 -0.60
C ARG A 51 -14.08 -5.90 0.08
N LEU A 52 -13.67 -5.07 1.02
CA LEU A 52 -12.51 -5.38 1.85
C LEU A 52 -12.89 -6.56 2.76
N VAL A 53 -12.02 -7.55 2.83
CA VAL A 53 -12.17 -8.72 3.71
C VAL A 53 -10.99 -8.72 4.68
N LYS A 54 -11.29 -8.87 5.96
CA LYS A 54 -10.33 -9.03 7.05
C LYS A 54 -10.68 -10.30 7.81
N ILE A 55 -9.74 -11.22 7.91
CA ILE A 55 -9.88 -12.47 8.66
C ILE A 55 -8.65 -12.66 9.55
N THR A 56 -8.87 -13.09 10.78
CA THR A 56 -7.80 -13.51 11.68
C THR A 56 -7.85 -15.02 11.81
N SER A 57 -6.75 -15.68 11.47
CA SER A 57 -6.58 -17.13 11.59
C SER A 57 -5.15 -17.44 12.02
N GLU A 58 -4.97 -18.44 12.88
CA GLU A 58 -3.65 -18.90 13.35
C GLU A 58 -2.71 -17.75 13.78
N ARG A 59 -3.24 -16.80 14.56
CA ARG A 59 -2.47 -15.67 15.10
C ARG A 59 -1.93 -14.71 14.03
N LYS A 60 -2.47 -14.76 12.81
CA LYS A 60 -2.20 -13.80 11.73
C LYS A 60 -3.50 -13.18 11.26
N THR A 61 -3.41 -11.93 10.83
CA THR A 61 -4.53 -11.21 10.25
C THR A 61 -4.28 -11.00 8.76
N TYR A 62 -5.21 -11.48 7.95
CA TYR A 62 -5.19 -11.43 6.50
C TYR A 62 -6.18 -10.37 6.05
N VAL A 63 -5.72 -9.42 5.24
CA VAL A 63 -6.53 -8.32 4.71
C VAL A 63 -6.41 -8.30 3.20
N GLY A 64 -7.53 -8.38 2.50
CA GLY A 64 -7.56 -8.40 1.04
C GLY A 64 -8.78 -7.68 0.47
N TYR A 65 -8.80 -7.54 -0.84
CA TYR A 65 -9.93 -7.00 -1.58
C TYR A 65 -10.26 -7.95 -2.74
N PRO A 66 -10.94 -9.07 -2.45
CA PRO A 66 -11.25 -10.08 -3.46
C PRO A 66 -12.00 -9.47 -4.62
N THR A 67 -11.45 -9.60 -5.81
CA THR A 67 -11.94 -8.94 -7.01
C THR A 67 -12.47 -9.97 -8.00
N MET A 68 -13.67 -9.69 -8.52
CA MET A 68 -14.30 -10.53 -9.54
C MET A 68 -14.60 -9.71 -10.78
N ILE A 69 -14.20 -10.24 -11.93
CA ILE A 69 -14.46 -9.68 -13.25
C ILE A 69 -15.28 -10.69 -14.05
N LYS A 70 -16.52 -10.34 -14.39
CA LYS A 70 -17.39 -11.18 -15.22
C LYS A 70 -17.17 -10.85 -16.70
N HIS A 71 -16.80 -11.85 -17.48
CA HIS A 71 -16.65 -11.74 -18.93
C HIS A 71 -16.59 -13.14 -19.56
N GLY A 72 -17.18 -13.31 -20.75
CA GLY A 72 -17.18 -14.59 -21.48
C GLY A 72 -15.81 -15.04 -22.00
N LYS A 73 -14.75 -14.23 -21.80
CA LYS A 73 -13.37 -14.59 -22.15
C LYS A 73 -12.73 -15.52 -21.12
N TYR A 74 -13.32 -15.63 -19.94
CA TYR A 74 -12.83 -16.43 -18.83
C TYR A 74 -13.52 -17.80 -18.79
N GLY A 75 -12.79 -18.85 -18.40
CA GLY A 75 -13.28 -20.25 -18.44
C GLY A 75 -14.56 -20.54 -17.64
N ARG A 76 -14.95 -19.67 -16.68
CA ARG A 76 -16.20 -19.74 -15.93
C ARG A 76 -17.08 -18.49 -16.08
N ASN A 77 -16.90 -17.74 -17.17
CA ASN A 77 -17.44 -16.40 -17.36
C ASN A 77 -17.04 -15.39 -16.28
N ALA A 78 -16.10 -15.75 -15.40
CA ALA A 78 -15.59 -14.90 -14.34
C ALA A 78 -14.12 -15.21 -14.07
N LEU A 79 -13.35 -14.17 -13.78
CA LEU A 79 -12.02 -14.24 -13.18
C LEU A 79 -12.12 -13.75 -11.74
N LEU A 80 -11.63 -14.56 -10.80
CA LEU A 80 -11.55 -14.20 -9.38
C LEU A 80 -10.08 -14.18 -8.96
N PHE A 81 -9.66 -13.08 -8.36
CA PHE A 81 -8.31 -12.93 -7.82
C PHE A 81 -8.32 -12.04 -6.59
N ASN A 82 -7.27 -12.09 -5.80
CA ASN A 82 -7.09 -11.23 -4.65
C ASN A 82 -5.60 -11.01 -4.36
N LEU A 83 -5.25 -9.79 -3.98
CA LEU A 83 -3.96 -9.47 -3.39
C LEU A 83 -4.17 -9.15 -1.92
N CYS A 84 -3.55 -9.96 -1.06
CA CYS A 84 -3.74 -9.95 0.39
C CYS A 84 -2.45 -9.53 1.10
N PHE A 85 -2.62 -8.73 2.15
CA PHE A 85 -1.60 -8.35 3.11
C PHE A 85 -1.80 -9.14 4.39
N VAL A 86 -0.70 -9.52 5.04
CA VAL A 86 -0.71 -10.34 6.24
C VAL A 86 0.04 -9.62 7.34
N PHE A 87 -0.56 -9.60 8.53
CA PHE A 87 -0.05 -8.95 9.73
C PHE A 87 0.05 -9.95 10.87
N ASP A 88 1.05 -9.79 11.75
CA ASP A 88 1.26 -10.68 12.89
C ASP A 88 0.34 -10.34 14.07
N GLU A 89 0.17 -11.27 15.02
CA GLU A 89 -0.77 -11.26 16.16
C GLU A 89 -0.79 -9.98 17.00
N GLY A 90 0.35 -9.26 17.05
CA GLY A 90 0.50 -8.03 17.85
C GLY A 90 0.11 -6.74 17.14
N THR A 91 -0.37 -6.82 15.89
CA THR A 91 -0.69 -5.63 15.10
C THR A 91 -2.06 -5.08 15.49
N THR A 92 -2.11 -3.80 15.90
CA THR A 92 -3.36 -3.14 16.28
C THR A 92 -4.27 -2.93 15.07
N ASP A 93 -5.59 -2.98 15.31
CA ASP A 93 -6.58 -2.76 14.26
C ASP A 93 -6.45 -1.39 13.59
N GLY A 94 -6.14 -0.33 14.35
CA GLY A 94 -5.92 1.02 13.80
C GLY A 94 -4.75 1.06 12.81
N ALA A 95 -3.66 0.38 13.12
CA ALA A 95 -2.52 0.32 12.22
C ALA A 95 -2.79 -0.53 10.98
N ILE A 96 -3.59 -1.60 11.09
CA ILE A 96 -4.06 -2.37 9.92
C ILE A 96 -4.94 -1.50 9.02
N SER A 97 -5.80 -0.67 9.61
CA SER A 97 -6.71 0.21 8.85
C SER A 97 -5.99 1.22 7.96
N CYS A 98 -4.75 1.57 8.28
CA CYS A 98 -3.89 2.42 7.44
C CYS A 98 -3.56 1.79 6.08
N TYR A 99 -3.60 0.46 5.98
CA TYR A 99 -3.32 -0.29 4.75
C TYR A 99 -4.57 -0.56 3.91
N GLU A 100 -5.78 -0.39 4.45
CA GLU A 100 -7.02 -0.76 3.76
C GLU A 100 -7.23 0.02 2.45
N ALA A 101 -6.94 1.33 2.48
CA ALA A 101 -7.02 2.18 1.30
C ALA A 101 -6.05 1.73 0.20
N ILE A 102 -4.82 1.36 0.59
CA ILE A 102 -3.78 0.85 -0.31
C ILE A 102 -4.20 -0.48 -0.93
N ILE A 103 -4.62 -1.44 -0.11
CA ILE A 103 -5.04 -2.77 -0.56
C ILE A 103 -6.19 -2.65 -1.57
N LYS A 104 -7.16 -1.78 -1.28
CA LYS A 104 -8.28 -1.49 -2.19
C LYS A 104 -7.81 -0.83 -3.48
N GLN A 105 -6.90 0.13 -3.41
CA GLN A 105 -6.38 0.82 -4.58
C GLN A 105 -5.61 -0.14 -5.49
N ILE A 106 -4.73 -0.97 -4.93
CA ILE A 106 -3.96 -1.97 -5.69
C ILE A 106 -4.87 -2.94 -6.42
N ASN A 107 -5.84 -3.54 -5.72
CA ASN A 107 -6.75 -4.49 -6.34
C ASN A 107 -7.63 -3.85 -7.43
N LYS A 108 -8.00 -2.57 -7.28
CA LYS A 108 -8.73 -1.81 -8.31
C LYS A 108 -7.89 -1.55 -9.56
N GLU A 109 -6.62 -1.18 -9.42
CA GLU A 109 -5.76 -0.98 -10.59
C GLU A 109 -5.45 -2.31 -11.29
N LEU A 110 -5.22 -3.39 -10.53
CA LEU A 110 -5.10 -4.74 -11.10
C LEU A 110 -6.34 -5.12 -11.91
N ARG A 111 -7.55 -4.74 -11.45
CA ARG A 111 -8.79 -4.91 -12.22
C ARG A 111 -8.79 -4.12 -13.52
N ILE A 112 -8.36 -2.86 -13.49
CA ILE A 112 -8.29 -1.99 -14.68
C ILE A 112 -7.30 -2.56 -15.70
N LEU A 113 -6.13 -2.99 -15.25
CA LEU A 113 -5.11 -3.64 -16.08
C LEU A 113 -5.61 -4.92 -16.70
N GLU A 114 -6.34 -5.74 -15.95
CA GLU A 114 -6.90 -6.97 -16.50
C GLU A 114 -8.00 -6.72 -17.54
N ILE A 115 -8.79 -5.66 -17.38
CA ILE A 115 -9.79 -5.26 -18.38
C ILE A 115 -9.12 -4.74 -19.66
N ASN A 116 -8.09 -3.90 -19.53
CA ASN A 116 -7.46 -3.22 -20.66
C ASN A 116 -6.40 -4.08 -21.38
N GLU A 117 -5.67 -4.92 -20.65
CA GLU A 117 -4.42 -5.52 -21.13
C GLU A 117 -4.32 -7.05 -20.94
N ASP A 118 -5.31 -7.69 -20.31
CA ASP A 118 -5.29 -9.10 -19.92
C ASP A 118 -4.08 -9.45 -19.03
N TYR A 119 -3.70 -8.53 -18.13
CA TYR A 119 -2.46 -8.61 -17.34
C TYR A 119 -2.37 -9.83 -16.41
N ILE A 120 -3.48 -10.25 -15.81
CA ILE A 120 -3.53 -11.36 -14.84
C ILE A 120 -3.68 -12.69 -15.55
N ILE A 121 -4.52 -12.75 -16.60
CA ILE A 121 -4.77 -14.01 -17.30
C ILE A 121 -3.59 -14.43 -18.20
N LYS A 122 -2.85 -13.46 -18.78
CA LYS A 122 -1.63 -13.77 -19.54
C LYS A 122 -0.46 -13.99 -18.60
N GLU A 123 -0.07 -15.24 -18.43
CA GLU A 123 1.02 -15.62 -17.51
C GLU A 123 2.33 -14.89 -17.79
N GLU A 124 2.64 -14.61 -19.05
CA GLU A 124 3.84 -13.85 -19.45
C GLU A 124 3.90 -12.46 -18.82
N LYS A 125 2.75 -11.75 -18.79
CA LYS A 125 2.63 -10.43 -18.17
C LYS A 125 2.61 -10.53 -16.65
N ARG A 126 1.94 -11.56 -16.13
CA ARG A 126 1.78 -11.80 -14.69
C ARG A 126 3.10 -12.12 -13.97
N LYS A 127 4.10 -12.69 -14.65
CA LYS A 127 5.41 -13.06 -14.06
C LYS A 127 6.08 -11.91 -13.30
N GLY A 128 5.92 -10.66 -13.74
CA GLY A 128 6.47 -9.49 -13.05
C GLY A 128 5.83 -9.18 -11.70
N LEU A 129 4.63 -9.70 -11.43
CA LEU A 129 3.88 -9.42 -10.21
C LEU A 129 4.58 -9.92 -8.94
N GLY A 130 5.34 -11.02 -9.03
CA GLY A 130 6.11 -11.53 -7.89
C GLY A 130 7.17 -10.54 -7.39
N GLU A 131 7.95 -9.96 -8.30
CA GLU A 131 8.94 -8.94 -7.97
C GLU A 131 8.28 -7.64 -7.46
N ILE A 132 7.15 -7.26 -8.05
CA ILE A 132 6.37 -6.11 -7.59
C ILE A 132 5.88 -6.30 -6.14
N ILE A 133 5.37 -7.49 -5.81
CA ILE A 133 4.89 -7.80 -4.45
C ILE A 133 6.02 -7.69 -3.43
N LYS A 134 7.21 -8.22 -3.76
CA LYS A 134 8.41 -8.12 -2.93
C LYS A 134 8.86 -6.66 -2.75
N TYR A 135 8.91 -5.90 -3.84
CA TYR A 135 9.26 -4.48 -3.82
C TYR A 135 8.27 -3.69 -2.96
N LEU A 136 6.96 -3.90 -3.17
CA LEU A 136 5.88 -3.27 -2.41
C LEU A 136 6.02 -3.54 -0.90
N ARG A 137 6.23 -4.80 -0.49
CA ARG A 137 6.40 -5.15 0.93
C ARG A 137 7.59 -4.43 1.54
N ASN A 138 8.74 -4.43 0.85
CA ASN A 138 9.96 -3.79 1.34
C ASN A 138 9.83 -2.27 1.44
N CYS A 139 9.23 -1.62 0.43
CA CYS A 139 9.04 -0.18 0.43
C CYS A 139 8.05 0.28 1.50
N LEU A 140 6.91 -0.41 1.65
CA LEU A 140 5.95 -0.08 2.70
C LEU A 140 6.54 -0.28 4.10
N ASN A 141 7.32 -1.33 4.33
CA ASN A 141 7.96 -1.59 5.62
C ASN A 141 9.13 -0.65 5.94
N THR A 142 9.79 -0.09 4.92
CA THR A 142 10.98 0.77 5.10
C THR A 142 10.63 2.26 5.08
N TYR A 143 9.84 2.69 4.11
CA TYR A 143 9.56 4.10 3.82
C TYR A 143 8.12 4.50 4.11
N GLY A 144 7.20 3.55 4.23
CA GLY A 144 5.77 3.82 4.38
C GLY A 144 5.09 4.40 3.13
N PHE A 145 5.81 4.50 2.02
CA PHE A 145 5.26 4.81 0.70
C PHE A 145 6.00 3.98 -0.36
N CYS A 146 5.36 3.80 -1.50
CA CYS A 146 5.88 3.01 -2.61
C CYS A 146 5.30 3.55 -3.91
N ASN A 147 6.14 3.75 -4.91
CA ASN A 147 5.70 4.00 -6.27
C ASN A 147 5.81 2.68 -7.03
N VAL A 148 4.67 2.10 -7.36
CA VAL A 148 4.61 0.83 -8.09
C VAL A 148 4.16 1.11 -9.51
N GLU A 149 4.95 0.64 -10.47
CA GLU A 149 4.56 0.65 -11.87
C GLU A 149 4.02 -0.73 -12.23
N PHE A 150 2.77 -0.77 -12.68
CA PHE A 150 2.13 -1.98 -13.16
C PHE A 150 1.99 -1.93 -14.68
N GLY A 151 2.57 -2.91 -15.37
CA GLY A 151 2.53 -2.98 -16.82
C GLY A 151 3.27 -1.81 -17.48
N ASN A 152 2.84 -1.40 -18.67
CA ASN A 152 3.53 -0.37 -19.45
C ASN A 152 3.01 1.06 -19.21
N ASN A 153 1.84 1.22 -18.57
CA ASN A 153 1.09 2.48 -18.61
C ASN A 153 0.47 2.92 -17.28
N ILE A 154 0.57 2.15 -16.19
CA ILE A 154 -0.02 2.53 -14.90
C ILE A 154 1.07 2.71 -13.85
N GLN A 155 1.34 3.97 -13.52
CA GLN A 155 2.11 4.35 -12.35
C GLN A 155 1.15 4.57 -11.18
N MET A 156 1.32 3.80 -10.11
CA MET A 156 0.56 3.92 -8.88
C MET A 156 1.45 4.41 -7.76
N ARG A 157 1.14 5.61 -7.25
CA ARG A 157 1.73 6.10 -6.01
C ARG A 157 0.89 5.62 -4.84
N VAL A 158 1.55 4.92 -3.93
CA VAL A 158 0.96 4.35 -2.72
C VAL A 158 1.62 5.01 -1.52
N ARG A 159 0.84 5.62 -0.63
CA ARG A 159 1.33 6.18 0.64
C ARG A 159 0.48 5.62 1.78
N LEU A 160 1.13 5.17 2.85
CA LEU A 160 0.41 4.79 4.07
C LEU A 160 -0.30 6.02 4.61
N ALA A 161 -1.59 5.85 4.91
CA ALA A 161 -2.28 6.82 5.74
C ALA A 161 -1.54 6.86 7.07
N ILE A 162 -1.26 8.07 7.56
CA ILE A 162 -0.72 8.26 8.90
C ILE A 162 -1.72 7.64 9.87
N ASP A 163 -1.26 6.75 10.75
CA ASP A 163 -2.11 6.18 11.79
C ASP A 163 -2.66 7.34 12.63
N PRO A 164 -3.97 7.57 12.67
CA PRO A 164 -4.55 8.62 13.52
C PRO A 164 -4.23 8.39 15.01
N SER A 165 -3.81 7.19 15.39
CA SER A 165 -3.35 6.82 16.73
C SER A 165 -1.92 7.29 17.02
N ASN A 166 -1.15 7.65 16.00
CA ASN A 166 0.17 8.26 16.12
C ASN A 166 0.07 9.72 15.63
N PRO A 167 -0.56 10.62 16.42
CA PRO A 167 -0.62 12.02 16.06
C PRO A 167 0.80 12.52 15.79
N ILE A 168 1.00 13.24 14.69
CA ILE A 168 2.23 14.01 14.50
C ILE A 168 2.34 14.87 15.76
N GLU A 169 3.39 14.66 16.57
CA GLU A 169 3.65 15.52 17.72
C GLU A 169 3.63 16.95 17.20
N GLU A 170 2.88 17.81 17.88
CA GLU A 170 2.67 19.19 17.45
C GLU A 170 4.03 19.86 17.28
N ILE A 171 4.47 20.03 16.02
CA ILE A 171 5.81 20.53 15.72
C ILE A 171 5.94 21.89 16.37
N ARG A 172 6.83 21.96 17.34
CA ARG A 172 7.08 23.20 18.07
C ARG A 172 7.95 24.07 17.19
N ILE A 173 7.57 25.32 17.01
CA ILE A 173 8.25 26.25 16.09
C ILE A 173 9.70 26.53 16.55
N ASP A 174 9.96 26.33 17.84
CA ASP A 174 11.26 26.40 18.48
C ASP A 174 12.18 25.21 18.13
N GLU A 175 11.70 24.20 17.42
CA GLU A 175 12.51 23.08 16.93
C GLU A 175 13.19 23.40 15.60
N VAL A 176 14.34 22.76 15.38
CA VAL A 176 15.17 22.91 14.19
C VAL A 176 14.94 21.72 13.26
N PRO A 177 14.25 21.89 12.12
CA PRO A 177 14.04 20.81 11.16
C PRO A 177 15.35 20.43 10.46
N VAL A 178 15.65 19.12 10.47
CA VAL A 178 16.83 18.54 9.81
C VAL A 178 16.38 17.68 8.64
N LYS A 179 16.96 17.93 7.46
CA LYS A 179 16.74 17.08 6.28
C LYS A 179 17.44 15.74 6.48
N VAL A 180 16.66 14.68 6.66
CA VAL A 180 17.18 13.30 6.76
C VAL A 180 17.49 12.73 5.37
N ASN A 181 16.76 13.16 4.34
CA ASN A 181 16.96 12.79 2.95
C ASN A 181 16.94 14.04 2.06
N GLU A 182 17.60 13.99 0.90
CA GLU A 182 17.45 15.02 -0.13
C GLU A 182 16.04 14.94 -0.71
N LEU A 183 15.18 15.88 -0.31
CA LEU A 183 13.90 16.11 -0.93
C LEU A 183 14.16 16.77 -2.28
N GLY A 184 13.98 16.02 -3.38
CA GLY A 184 13.89 16.64 -4.70
C GLY A 184 12.76 17.67 -4.68
N ALA A 185 12.96 18.82 -5.32
CA ALA A 185 11.91 19.80 -5.53
C ALA A 185 10.75 19.13 -6.30
N GLY A 186 9.75 18.65 -5.56
CA GLY A 186 8.59 17.96 -6.09
C GLY A 186 7.54 19.00 -6.45
N GLU A 187 7.00 18.89 -7.65
CA GLU A 187 6.05 19.82 -8.29
C GLU A 187 4.68 19.99 -7.59
N GLU A 188 4.50 19.56 -6.33
CA GLU A 188 3.16 19.30 -5.80
C GLU A 188 2.68 20.20 -4.66
N ASP A 189 3.51 21.00 -4.00
CA ASP A 189 3.03 21.97 -3.00
C ASP A 189 3.86 23.26 -2.97
N ILE A 190 3.21 24.39 -3.29
CA ILE A 190 3.83 25.72 -3.35
C ILE A 190 4.35 26.12 -1.96
N GLY A 191 3.61 25.81 -0.89
CA GLY A 191 3.99 26.16 0.48
C GLY A 191 5.22 25.38 0.95
N ILE A 192 5.33 24.10 0.60
CA ILE A 192 6.53 23.30 0.91
C ILE A 192 7.74 23.81 0.12
N ASN A 193 7.57 24.10 -1.18
CA ASN A 193 8.66 24.60 -2.01
C ASN A 193 9.17 25.99 -1.57
N GLU A 194 8.31 26.79 -0.95
CA GLU A 194 8.68 28.09 -0.38
C GLU A 194 9.57 27.95 0.87
N ILE A 195 9.30 26.95 1.73
CA ILE A 195 10.05 26.75 2.98
C ILE A 195 11.30 25.86 2.82
N LEU A 196 11.30 24.93 1.85
CA LEU A 196 12.35 23.94 1.64
C LEU A 196 13.78 24.52 1.53
N PRO A 197 14.01 25.65 0.84
CA PRO A 197 15.35 26.26 0.74
C PRO A 197 15.90 26.72 2.10
N TYR A 198 15.02 27.01 3.05
CA TYR A 198 15.38 27.57 4.35
C TYR A 198 15.60 26.51 5.43
N ILE A 199 15.15 25.27 5.20
CA ILE A 199 15.42 24.12 6.07
C ILE A 199 16.88 23.67 5.85
N ASN A 200 17.78 24.12 6.72
CA ASN A 200 19.22 23.85 6.66
C ASN A 200 19.77 23.07 7.86
N GLY A 201 18.93 22.67 8.81
CA GLY A 201 19.36 21.98 10.04
C GLY A 201 19.95 22.89 11.11
N GLU A 202 19.88 24.21 10.95
CA GLU A 202 20.31 25.20 11.95
C GLU A 202 19.18 26.15 12.36
N ARG A 203 18.32 26.52 11.40
CA ARG A 203 17.20 27.43 11.64
C ARG A 203 16.04 26.74 12.32
N THR A 204 15.48 27.38 13.32
CA THR A 204 14.18 27.05 13.93
C THR A 204 13.03 27.36 12.96
N GLY A 205 11.85 26.79 13.20
CA GLY A 205 10.64 27.15 12.47
C GLY A 205 10.35 28.66 12.48
N ARG A 206 10.74 29.38 13.54
CA ARG A 206 10.56 30.85 13.67
C ARG A 206 11.46 31.60 12.69
N GLU A 207 12.72 31.19 12.62
CA GLU A 207 13.68 31.78 11.69
C GLU A 207 13.34 31.44 10.24
N ILE A 208 12.70 30.29 10.00
CA ILE A 208 12.19 29.93 8.67
C ILE A 208 11.04 30.86 8.27
N ILE A 209 10.08 31.14 9.16
CA ILE A 209 8.98 32.10 8.92
C ILE A 209 9.54 33.48 8.53
N GLU A 210 10.52 33.97 9.27
CA GLU A 210 11.14 35.27 9.00
C GLU A 210 11.92 35.28 7.67
N ALA A 211 12.62 34.19 7.36
CA ALA A 211 13.43 34.10 6.14
C ALA A 211 12.57 33.89 4.88
N SER A 212 11.52 33.08 4.96
CA SER A 212 10.63 32.78 3.84
C SER A 212 9.55 33.84 3.62
N HIS A 213 9.32 34.73 4.59
CA HIS A 213 8.20 35.70 4.61
C HIS A 213 6.82 35.03 4.53
N SER A 214 6.72 33.76 4.92
CA SER A 214 5.48 32.98 4.87
C SER A 214 4.72 33.09 6.21
N CYS A 215 3.41 32.85 6.18
CA CYS A 215 2.61 32.84 7.41
C CYS A 215 2.94 31.63 8.28
N TYR A 216 2.69 31.76 9.59
CA TYR A 216 2.88 30.69 10.57
C TYR A 216 2.21 29.38 10.15
N GLU A 217 0.98 29.45 9.64
CA GLU A 217 0.20 28.29 9.23
C GLU A 217 0.86 27.53 8.08
N ILE A 218 1.46 28.25 7.11
CA ILE A 218 2.15 27.64 5.96
C ILE A 218 3.38 26.88 6.43
N VAL A 219 4.19 27.49 7.30
CA VAL A 219 5.40 26.84 7.82
C VAL A 219 5.04 25.68 8.76
N SER A 220 4.04 25.83 9.62
CA SER A 220 3.61 24.78 10.54
C SER A 220 3.05 23.57 9.80
N GLU A 221 2.11 23.78 8.88
CA GLU A 221 1.53 22.69 8.09
C GLU A 221 2.55 22.11 7.10
N GLY A 222 3.38 22.95 6.49
CA GLY A 222 4.46 22.50 5.61
C GLY A 222 5.45 21.60 6.33
N LEU A 223 5.89 21.97 7.55
CA LEU A 223 6.75 21.12 8.37
C LEU A 223 6.04 19.83 8.79
N LYS A 224 4.74 19.86 9.13
CA LYS A 224 3.97 18.64 9.45
C LYS A 224 3.87 17.68 8.28
N GLN A 225 3.74 18.19 7.06
CA GLN A 225 3.68 17.36 5.86
C GLN A 225 5.03 16.70 5.52
N LEU A 226 6.13 17.26 6.04
CA LEU A 226 7.50 16.76 5.86
C LEU A 226 7.91 15.70 6.90
N VAL A 227 7.08 15.45 7.93
CA VAL A 227 7.25 14.37 8.93
C VAL A 227 6.45 13.14 8.52
#